data_AF-A0A9D6NFJ7-F1
#
_entry.id   AF-A0A9D6NFJ7-F1
#
_cell.length_a   1.000
_cell.length_b   1.000
_cell.length_c   1.000
_cell.angle_alpha   90.00
_cell.angle_beta   90.00
_cell.angle_gamma   90.00
#
_symmetry.space_group_name_H-M   'P 1'
#
loop_
_entity.id
_entity.type
_entity.pdbx_description
1 polymer ?
#
loop_
_entity_poly.entity_id
_entity_poly.type
_entity_poly.pdbx_seq_one_letter_code
_entity_poly.pdbx_strand_id
1 'polypeptide(L)'
;MMITDWIQAISMVVLVVVTGIYAWRTHVISKATKEQADASVEMAEEMRKQRYDTVRPVIDFKWRDYFDANINRVAWMEGIAGKTPSELSCKLRNVGFGSAIELYSYTKIGQDTHHKHDFGTLKVGGEIDDWVALSVSQEGNSGVLEAYYKDIHDNPYKSILEVYPVKGEGLRSELRLEKVQEDELP
;
A
#
# COMPACT_ATOMS: atom_id res chain seq x y z
N MET A 1 41.70 -67.83 -21.36
CA MET A 1 40.80 -66.84 -20.75
C MET A 1 40.13 -67.54 -19.58
N MET A 2 40.49 -67.18 -18.35
CA MET A 2 40.03 -67.93 -17.18
C MET A 2 38.62 -67.47 -16.79
N ILE A 3 37.80 -68.40 -16.29
CA ILE A 3 36.41 -68.16 -15.86
C ILE A 3 36.32 -66.99 -14.86
N THR A 4 37.40 -66.75 -14.11
CA THR A 4 37.55 -65.65 -13.15
C THR A 4 37.50 -64.26 -13.79
N ASP A 5 38.07 -64.08 -14.99
CA ASP A 5 38.13 -62.77 -15.66
C ASP A 5 36.73 -62.33 -16.12
N TRP A 6 35.92 -63.29 -16.55
CA TRP A 6 34.52 -63.06 -16.93
C TRP A 6 33.64 -62.69 -15.74
N ILE A 7 33.83 -63.35 -14.60
CA ILE A 7 33.10 -63.04 -13.36
C ILE A 7 33.44 -61.62 -12.88
N GLN A 8 34.72 -61.24 -12.91
CA GLN A 8 35.16 -59.90 -12.53
C GLN A 8 34.61 -58.82 -13.47
N ALA A 9 34.61 -59.07 -14.78
CA ALA A 9 34.03 -58.15 -15.76
C ALA A 9 32.53 -57.93 -15.55
N ILE A 10 31.77 -59.01 -15.31
CA ILE A 10 30.33 -58.92 -15.03
C ILE A 10 30.07 -58.17 -13.72
N SER A 11 30.85 -58.46 -12.67
CA SER A 11 30.72 -57.77 -11.38
C SER A 11 30.96 -56.26 -11.50
N MET A 12 31.99 -55.85 -12.27
CA MET A 12 32.28 -54.45 -12.53
C MET A 12 31.14 -53.74 -13.28
N VAL A 13 30.55 -54.39 -14.29
CA VAL A 13 29.40 -53.84 -15.03
C VAL A 13 28.18 -53.65 -14.12
N VAL A 14 27.86 -54.63 -13.28
CA VAL A 14 26.73 -54.53 -12.34
C VAL A 14 26.93 -53.36 -11.38
N LEU A 15 28.15 -53.17 -10.86
CA LEU A 15 28.47 -52.10 -9.90
C LEU A 15 28.32 -50.70 -10.54
N VAL A 16 28.74 -50.54 -11.79
CA VAL A 16 28.54 -49.30 -12.56
C VAL A 16 27.06 -49.02 -12.78
N VAL A 17 26.25 -50.03 -13.12
CA VAL A 17 24.80 -49.88 -13.31
C VAL A 17 24.12 -49.46 -12.00
N VAL A 18 24.44 -50.10 -10.88
CA VAL A 18 23.89 -49.72 -9.57
C VAL A 18 24.26 -48.28 -9.19
N THR A 19 25.51 -47.88 -9.44
CA THR A 19 25.98 -46.51 -9.17
C THR A 19 25.23 -45.50 -10.04
N GLY A 20 25.01 -45.81 -11.32
CA GLY A 20 24.23 -44.97 -12.24
C GLY A 20 22.78 -44.81 -11.80
N ILE A 21 22.13 -45.89 -11.36
CA ILE A 21 20.74 -45.84 -10.83
C ILE A 21 20.68 -44.98 -9.57
N TYR A 22 21.66 -45.10 -8.68
CA TYR A 22 21.71 -44.33 -7.44
C TYR A 22 21.92 -42.83 -7.70
N ALA A 23 22.82 -42.49 -8.62
CA ALA A 23 23.05 -41.10 -9.04
C ALA A 23 21.77 -40.51 -9.68
N TRP A 24 21.09 -41.27 -10.54
CA TRP A 24 19.84 -40.82 -11.16
C TRP A 24 18.73 -40.58 -10.13
N ARG A 25 18.52 -41.53 -9.20
CA ARG A 25 17.54 -41.37 -8.11
C ARG A 25 17.84 -40.15 -7.24
N THR A 26 19.11 -39.94 -6.91
CA THR A 26 19.55 -38.77 -6.12
C THR A 26 19.29 -37.47 -6.87
N HIS A 27 19.54 -37.43 -8.18
CA HIS A 27 19.27 -36.25 -9.01
C HIS A 27 17.77 -35.92 -9.08
N VAL A 28 16.91 -36.93 -9.25
CA VAL A 28 15.45 -36.74 -9.27
C VAL A 28 14.93 -36.22 -7.93
N ILE A 29 15.43 -36.75 -6.80
CA ILE A 29 15.06 -36.27 -5.46
C ILE A 29 15.54 -34.83 -5.28
N SER A 30 16.79 -34.53 -5.62
CA SER A 30 17.33 -33.17 -5.51
C SER A 30 16.54 -32.15 -6.33
N LYS A 31 16.04 -32.54 -7.51
CA LYS A 31 15.20 -31.67 -8.33
C LYS A 31 13.85 -31.41 -7.68
N ALA A 32 13.18 -32.44 -7.17
CA ALA A 32 11.92 -32.30 -6.46
C ALA A 32 12.05 -31.46 -5.18
N THR A 33 13.13 -31.64 -4.42
CA THR A 33 13.40 -30.83 -3.22
C THR A 33 13.65 -29.36 -3.58
N LYS A 34 14.31 -29.08 -4.70
CA LYS A 34 14.52 -27.71 -5.18
C LYS A 34 13.19 -27.04 -5.54
N GLU A 35 12.34 -27.72 -6.30
CA GLU A 35 11.01 -27.20 -6.68
C GLU A 35 10.14 -26.98 -5.44
N GLN A 36 10.19 -27.87 -4.45
CA GLN A 36 9.49 -27.69 -3.18
C GLN A 36 10.03 -26.52 -2.35
N ALA A 37 11.35 -26.31 -2.35
CA ALA A 37 11.97 -25.19 -1.65
C ALA A 37 11.59 -23.85 -2.33
N ASP A 38 11.66 -23.79 -3.66
CA ASP A 38 11.27 -22.61 -4.43
C ASP A 38 9.78 -22.26 -4.19
N ALA A 39 8.89 -23.26 -4.23
CA ALA A 39 7.47 -23.07 -3.93
C ALA A 39 7.22 -22.63 -2.46
N SER A 40 8.03 -23.10 -1.52
CA SER A 40 7.93 -22.70 -0.11
C SER A 40 8.36 -21.24 0.09
N VAL A 41 9.38 -20.78 -0.66
CA VAL A 41 9.82 -19.39 -0.65
C VAL A 41 8.74 -18.49 -1.25
N GLU A 42 8.20 -18.86 -2.41
CA GLU A 42 7.11 -18.11 -3.05
C GLU A 42 5.89 -17.99 -2.12
N MET A 43 5.46 -19.09 -1.51
CA MET A 43 4.34 -19.08 -0.55
C MET A 43 4.68 -18.21 0.69
N ALA A 44 5.91 -18.27 1.20
CA ALA A 44 6.32 -17.42 2.32
C ALA A 44 6.32 -15.92 1.95
N GLU A 45 6.71 -15.57 0.73
CA GLU A 45 6.65 -14.21 0.21
C GLU A 45 5.22 -13.72 0.03
N GLU A 46 4.32 -14.56 -0.51
CA GLU A 46 2.90 -14.23 -0.63
C GLU A 46 2.25 -14.03 0.75
N MET A 47 2.52 -14.92 1.71
CA MET A 47 2.03 -14.77 3.07
C MET A 47 2.57 -13.51 3.74
N ARG A 48 3.83 -13.15 3.47
CA ARG A 48 4.42 -11.90 3.95
C ARG A 48 3.71 -10.68 3.36
N LYS A 49 3.45 -10.68 2.05
CA LYS A 49 2.70 -9.60 1.37
C LYS A 49 1.29 -9.45 1.93
N GLN A 50 0.57 -10.56 2.11
CA GLN A 50 -0.78 -10.54 2.69
C GLN A 50 -0.79 -9.99 4.12
N ARG A 51 0.16 -10.42 4.96
CA ARG A 51 0.29 -9.89 6.32
C ARG A 51 0.54 -8.39 6.31
N TYR A 52 1.39 -7.94 5.40
CA TYR A 52 1.71 -6.52 5.24
C TYR A 52 0.50 -5.70 4.80
N ASP A 53 -0.24 -6.15 3.78
CA ASP A 53 -1.47 -5.47 3.32
C ASP A 53 -2.52 -5.37 4.43
N THR A 54 -2.58 -6.37 5.30
CA THR A 54 -3.50 -6.38 6.46
C THR A 54 -3.13 -5.35 7.51
N VAL A 55 -1.85 -4.97 7.63
CA VAL A 55 -1.37 -3.98 8.62
C VAL A 55 -1.08 -2.62 8.01
N ARG A 56 -1.55 -2.35 6.79
CA ARG A 56 -1.31 -1.08 6.12
C ARG A 56 -2.06 0.07 6.82
N PRO A 57 -1.43 1.24 7.04
CA PRO A 57 -2.15 2.43 7.47
C PRO A 57 -3.01 2.97 6.32
N VAL A 58 -4.22 3.42 6.64
CA VAL A 58 -5.16 4.04 5.69
C VAL A 58 -5.64 5.34 6.32
N ILE A 59 -5.33 6.46 5.68
CA ILE A 59 -5.74 7.78 6.17
C ILE A 59 -7.01 8.18 5.46
N ASP A 60 -8.09 8.25 6.23
CA ASP A 60 -9.37 8.77 5.81
C ASP A 60 -9.48 10.25 6.16
N PHE A 61 -10.24 10.98 5.35
CA PHE A 61 -10.49 12.40 5.51
C PHE A 61 -11.91 12.56 6.01
N LYS A 62 -12.05 12.74 7.31
CA LYS A 62 -13.35 12.96 7.93
C LYS A 62 -13.72 14.42 7.81
N TRP A 63 -14.65 14.70 6.91
CA TRP A 63 -15.27 16.01 6.74
C TRP A 63 -16.76 15.88 7.10
N ARG A 64 -17.31 16.86 7.81
CA ARG A 64 -18.70 16.75 8.30
C ARG A 64 -19.70 17.07 7.20
N ASP A 65 -20.67 16.18 7.02
CA ASP A 65 -21.91 16.46 6.33
C ASP A 65 -22.78 17.43 7.15
N TYR A 66 -22.91 18.65 6.61
CA TYR A 66 -23.94 19.69 6.80
C TYR A 66 -24.31 20.20 8.22
N PHE A 67 -24.09 19.49 9.33
CA PHE A 67 -24.85 19.76 10.56
C PHE A 67 -24.11 20.34 11.76
N ASP A 68 -22.79 20.52 11.74
CA ASP A 68 -22.08 21.13 12.87
C ASP A 68 -21.12 22.24 12.42
N ALA A 69 -21.51 23.47 12.74
CA ALA A 69 -20.78 24.74 12.77
C ALA A 69 -19.89 25.11 11.56
N ASN A 70 -20.39 26.06 10.73
CA ASN A 70 -19.72 27.07 9.87
C ASN A 70 -18.47 26.74 9.01
N ILE A 71 -17.64 25.76 9.35
CA ILE A 71 -16.28 25.57 8.85
C ILE A 71 -16.28 25.10 7.39
N ASN A 72 -17.18 24.19 7.01
CA ASN A 72 -17.30 23.69 5.61
C ASN A 72 -18.50 24.25 4.84
N ARG A 73 -19.18 25.27 5.38
CA ARG A 73 -20.38 25.82 4.73
C ARG A 73 -20.07 26.37 3.34
N VAL A 74 -18.93 27.03 3.19
CA VAL A 74 -18.49 27.60 1.91
C VAL A 74 -18.25 26.48 0.90
N ALA A 75 -17.43 25.49 1.25
CA ALA A 75 -17.12 24.37 0.37
C ALA A 75 -18.39 23.59 -0.06
N TRP A 76 -19.32 23.36 0.85
CA TRP A 76 -20.59 22.71 0.53
C TRP A 76 -21.46 23.55 -0.42
N MET A 77 -21.55 24.87 -0.19
CA MET A 77 -22.30 25.77 -1.06
C MET A 77 -21.68 25.85 -2.46
N GLU A 78 -20.36 25.80 -2.57
CA GLU A 78 -19.65 25.67 -3.84
C GLU A 78 -20.04 24.36 -4.54
N GLY A 79 -20.05 23.24 -3.80
CA GLY A 79 -20.53 21.95 -4.32
C GLY A 79 -21.97 21.99 -4.84
N ILE A 80 -22.90 22.60 -4.09
CA ILE A 80 -24.29 22.81 -4.54
C ILE A 80 -24.34 23.62 -5.83
N ALA A 81 -23.46 24.62 -5.97
CA ALA A 81 -23.33 25.45 -7.16
C ALA A 81 -22.63 24.73 -8.33
N GLY A 82 -22.19 23.48 -8.16
CA GLY A 82 -21.45 22.72 -9.16
C GLY A 82 -19.98 23.13 -9.27
N LYS A 83 -19.41 23.74 -8.22
CA LYS A 83 -18.02 24.20 -8.18
C LYS A 83 -17.21 23.37 -7.20
N THR A 84 -15.98 23.07 -7.57
CA THR A 84 -15.01 22.42 -6.68
C THR A 84 -14.51 23.43 -5.66
N PRO A 85 -14.50 23.10 -4.36
CA PRO A 85 -13.97 23.99 -3.35
C PRO A 85 -12.45 24.07 -3.45
N SER A 86 -11.89 25.23 -3.12
CA SER A 86 -10.42 25.41 -3.15
C SER A 86 -9.73 25.00 -1.85
N GLU A 87 -10.51 24.84 -0.78
CA GLU A 87 -10.08 24.36 0.52
C GLU A 87 -11.19 23.51 1.13
N LEU A 88 -10.82 22.51 1.93
CA LEU A 88 -11.78 21.69 2.66
C LEU A 88 -11.25 21.44 4.06
N SER A 89 -12.05 21.79 5.06
CA SER A 89 -11.70 21.49 6.44
C SER A 89 -12.05 20.05 6.76
N CYS A 90 -11.05 19.29 7.18
CA CYS A 90 -11.24 17.89 7.54
C CYS A 90 -10.37 17.51 8.73
N LYS A 91 -10.70 16.37 9.32
CA LYS A 91 -9.86 15.67 10.27
C LYS A 91 -9.29 14.46 9.57
N LEU A 92 -7.99 14.24 9.75
CA LEU A 92 -7.38 13.00 9.31
C LEU A 92 -7.63 11.92 10.36
N ARG A 93 -8.06 10.75 9.90
CA ARG A 93 -8.30 9.59 10.75
C ARG A 93 -7.60 8.39 10.17
N ASN A 94 -6.85 7.67 10.99
CA ASN A 94 -6.29 6.41 10.59
C ASN A 94 -7.34 5.30 10.76
N VAL A 95 -7.92 4.85 9.64
CA VAL A 95 -8.88 3.74 9.58
C VAL A 95 -8.22 2.41 9.25
N GLY A 96 -6.92 2.42 8.92
CA GLY A 96 -6.13 1.22 8.71
C GLY A 96 -5.71 0.54 10.00
N PHE A 97 -5.05 -0.61 9.86
CA PHE A 97 -4.57 -1.42 10.98
C PHE A 97 -3.10 -1.15 11.35
N GLY A 98 -2.39 -0.37 10.54
CA GLY A 98 -1.02 0.11 10.81
C GLY A 98 -1.00 1.52 11.35
N SER A 99 0.10 1.93 11.99
CA SER A 99 0.31 3.33 12.35
C SER A 99 0.87 4.09 11.15
N ALA A 100 0.33 5.28 10.88
CA ALA A 100 0.90 6.21 9.91
C ALA A 100 1.92 7.09 10.62
N ILE A 101 3.15 7.09 10.13
CA ILE A 101 4.28 7.85 10.66
C ILE A 101 4.62 8.96 9.66
N GLU A 102 5.15 10.08 10.12
CA GLU A 102 5.49 11.24 9.26
C GLU A 102 4.28 11.67 8.39
N LEU A 103 3.09 11.71 8.99
CA LEU A 103 1.87 12.11 8.31
C LEU A 103 1.91 13.62 8.05
N TYR A 104 1.80 14.03 6.80
CA TYR A 104 1.69 15.44 6.43
C TYR A 104 0.71 15.65 5.26
N SER A 105 0.23 16.88 5.12
CA SER A 105 -0.61 17.32 4.00
C SER A 105 -0.25 18.76 3.64
N TYR A 106 -0.75 19.22 2.50
CA TYR A 106 -0.67 20.62 2.10
C TYR A 106 -1.87 21.41 2.60
N THR A 107 -1.57 22.58 3.16
CA THR A 107 -2.56 23.57 3.59
C THR A 107 -2.46 24.79 2.70
N LYS A 108 -3.60 25.38 2.36
CA LYS A 108 -3.64 26.60 1.55
C LYS A 108 -3.58 27.82 2.47
N ILE A 109 -2.55 28.65 2.30
CA ILE A 109 -2.46 29.96 2.95
C ILE A 109 -2.58 31.03 1.88
N GLY A 110 -3.73 31.71 1.81
CA GLY A 110 -3.97 32.77 0.83
C GLY A 110 -4.19 32.24 -0.60
N GLN A 111 -3.58 32.88 -1.59
CA GLN A 111 -3.80 32.55 -3.01
C GLN A 111 -2.85 31.50 -3.59
N ASP A 112 -1.64 31.32 -3.04
CA ASP A 112 -0.57 30.56 -3.74
C ASP A 112 0.28 29.61 -2.88
N THR A 113 0.08 29.52 -1.56
CA THR A 113 1.07 28.81 -0.72
C THR A 113 0.53 27.49 -0.18
N HIS A 114 1.04 26.38 -0.75
CA HIS A 114 0.90 25.01 -0.27
C HIS A 114 1.92 24.79 0.85
N HIS A 115 1.56 25.14 2.09
CA HIS A 115 2.43 24.88 3.23
C HIS A 115 2.27 23.43 3.69
N LYS A 116 3.39 22.71 3.73
CA LYS A 116 3.48 21.40 4.36
C LYS A 116 3.10 21.54 5.83
N HIS A 117 2.04 20.85 6.22
CA HIS A 117 1.58 20.77 7.59
C HIS A 117 1.83 19.35 8.10
N ASP A 118 2.71 19.24 9.08
CA ASP A 118 3.08 17.97 9.70
C ASP A 118 2.14 17.65 10.86
N PHE A 119 1.54 16.46 10.80
CA PHE A 119 0.63 15.92 11.80
C PHE A 119 1.30 14.86 12.69
N GLY A 120 2.57 14.54 12.44
CA GLY A 120 3.35 13.59 13.20
C GLY A 120 2.92 12.14 12.95
N THR A 121 2.60 11.42 14.03
CA THR A 121 2.26 10.00 13.97
C THR A 121 0.81 9.78 14.36
N LEU A 122 0.04 9.13 13.48
CA LEU A 122 -1.34 8.76 13.72
C LEU A 122 -1.44 7.24 13.99
N LYS A 123 -1.67 6.89 15.25
CA LYS A 123 -1.85 5.51 15.70
C LYS A 123 -3.10 4.87 15.06
N VAL A 124 -3.18 3.55 15.11
CA VAL A 124 -4.34 2.76 14.67
C VAL A 124 -5.62 3.28 15.33
N GLY A 125 -6.62 3.64 14.51
CA GLY A 125 -7.88 4.21 14.98
C GLY A 125 -7.81 5.65 15.49
N GLY A 126 -6.62 6.26 15.49
CA GLY A 126 -6.38 7.63 15.90
C GLY A 126 -7.01 8.64 14.94
N GLU A 127 -7.38 9.80 15.48
CA GLU A 127 -7.93 10.94 14.74
C GLU A 127 -7.18 12.19 15.21
N ILE A 128 -7.02 13.16 14.30
CA ILE A 128 -6.49 14.47 14.66
C ILE A 128 -7.57 15.26 15.40
N ASP A 129 -7.21 15.84 16.54
CA ASP A 129 -8.15 16.56 17.41
C ASP A 129 -8.66 17.85 16.75
N ASP A 130 -7.80 18.51 15.97
CA ASP A 130 -8.10 19.78 15.31
C ASP A 130 -8.61 19.60 13.88
N TRP A 131 -9.50 20.50 13.49
CA TRP A 131 -9.94 20.65 12.10
C TRP A 131 -8.88 21.42 11.31
N VAL A 132 -8.41 20.85 10.20
CA VAL A 132 -7.39 21.49 9.38
C VAL A 132 -7.93 21.75 7.99
N ALA A 133 -7.77 23.00 7.54
CA ALA A 133 -8.12 23.41 6.18
C ALA A 133 -7.04 22.93 5.21
N LEU A 134 -7.33 21.85 4.50
CA LEU A 134 -6.43 21.28 3.50
C LEU A 134 -6.67 21.95 2.14
N SER A 135 -5.58 22.12 1.39
CA SER A 135 -5.66 22.60 0.01
C SER A 135 -6.31 21.54 -0.87
N VAL A 136 -7.27 21.96 -1.68
CA VAL A 136 -7.87 21.08 -2.70
C VAL A 136 -7.25 21.44 -4.05
N SER A 137 -6.51 20.51 -4.65
CA SER A 137 -6.02 20.67 -6.03
C SER A 137 -7.16 20.35 -7.00
N GLN A 138 -7.30 21.15 -8.06
CA GLN A 138 -8.38 20.94 -9.03
C GLN A 138 -7.88 20.06 -10.18
N GLU A 139 -8.53 18.92 -10.39
CA GLU A 139 -8.29 18.03 -11.52
C GLU A 139 -9.53 17.96 -12.40
N GLY A 140 -9.61 18.85 -13.39
CA GLY A 140 -10.80 18.97 -14.24
C GLY A 140 -12.03 19.42 -13.42
N ASN A 141 -12.99 18.51 -13.26
CA ASN A 141 -14.25 18.78 -12.53
C ASN A 141 -14.30 18.15 -11.13
N SER A 142 -13.19 17.56 -10.68
CA SER A 142 -13.02 17.09 -9.30
C SER A 142 -11.99 17.94 -8.57
N GLY A 143 -12.07 17.89 -7.25
CA GLY A 143 -11.03 18.36 -6.35
C GLY A 143 -10.33 17.17 -5.73
N VAL A 144 -9.07 17.33 -5.40
CA VAL A 144 -8.24 16.27 -4.84
C VAL A 144 -7.59 16.79 -3.57
N LEU A 145 -7.73 16.03 -2.48
CA LEU A 145 -6.96 16.22 -1.26
C LEU A 145 -5.96 15.08 -1.11
N GLU A 146 -4.77 15.39 -0.61
CA GLU A 146 -3.67 14.43 -0.53
C GLU A 146 -3.05 14.46 0.86
N ALA A 147 -2.92 13.29 1.48
CA ALA A 147 -2.19 13.10 2.72
C ALA A 147 -1.09 12.08 2.51
N TYR A 148 0.14 12.47 2.82
CA TYR A 148 1.34 11.67 2.64
C TYR A 148 1.80 11.15 3.98
N TYR A 149 2.26 9.90 4.02
CA TYR A 149 2.74 9.27 5.24
C TYR A 149 3.61 8.07 4.91
N LYS A 150 4.29 7.57 5.93
CA LYS A 150 4.99 6.30 5.90
C LYS A 150 4.33 5.30 6.82
N ASP A 151 4.53 4.02 6.53
CA ASP A 151 4.17 2.98 7.47
C ASP A 151 5.30 2.68 8.47
N ILE A 152 5.09 1.69 9.34
CA ILE A 152 6.09 1.25 10.33
C ILE A 152 7.34 0.62 9.69
N HIS A 153 7.29 0.33 8.40
CA HIS A 153 8.37 -0.25 7.61
C HIS A 153 9.02 0.78 6.68
N ASP A 154 8.77 2.07 6.90
CA ASP A 154 9.32 3.20 6.13
C ASP A 154 8.90 3.19 4.65
N ASN A 155 7.81 2.49 4.31
CA ASN A 155 7.23 2.53 2.96
C ASN A 155 6.36 3.77 2.81
N PRO A 156 6.58 4.59 1.77
CA PRO A 156 5.84 5.82 1.56
C PRO A 156 4.49 5.57 0.86
N TYR A 157 3.48 6.31 1.31
CA TYR A 157 2.09 6.20 0.88
C TYR A 157 1.44 7.57 0.74
N LYS A 158 0.44 7.63 -0.14
CA LYS A 158 -0.45 8.78 -0.30
C LYS A 158 -1.90 8.32 -0.23
N SER A 159 -2.67 8.91 0.68
CA SER A 159 -4.13 8.82 0.68
C SER A 159 -4.69 10.01 -0.09
N ILE A 160 -5.58 9.74 -1.03
CA ILE A 160 -6.17 10.70 -1.96
C ILE A 160 -7.67 10.71 -1.72
N LEU A 161 -8.23 11.86 -1.35
CA LEU A 161 -9.68 12.05 -1.36
C LEU A 161 -10.07 12.84 -2.59
N GLU A 162 -10.74 12.18 -3.53
CA GLU A 162 -11.35 12.86 -4.67
C GLU A 162 -12.72 13.38 -4.25
N VAL A 163 -12.97 14.67 -4.42
CA VAL A 163 -14.23 15.35 -4.12
C VAL A 163 -14.87 15.88 -5.40
N TYR A 164 -16.15 15.54 -5.59
CA TYR A 164 -16.93 15.86 -6.77
C TYR A 164 -18.11 16.74 -6.40
N PRO A 165 -18.28 17.92 -7.03
CA PRO A 165 -19.45 18.75 -6.81
C PRO A 165 -20.67 18.12 -7.50
N VAL A 166 -21.75 17.96 -6.74
CA VAL A 166 -23.03 17.47 -7.24
C VAL A 166 -24.07 18.56 -7.08
N LYS A 167 -24.50 19.13 -8.21
CA LYS A 167 -25.43 20.25 -8.24
C LYS A 167 -26.71 19.91 -7.48
N GLY A 168 -27.04 20.72 -6.47
CA GLY A 168 -28.21 20.51 -5.61
C GLY A 168 -28.04 19.46 -4.50
N GLU A 169 -27.00 18.62 -4.55
CA GLU A 169 -26.71 17.62 -3.51
C GLU A 169 -25.49 17.98 -2.65
N GLY A 170 -24.59 18.86 -3.11
CA GLY A 170 -23.40 19.28 -2.38
C GLY A 170 -22.13 18.67 -2.94
N LEU A 171 -21.41 17.90 -2.13
CA LEU A 171 -20.12 17.29 -2.49
C LEU A 171 -20.19 15.78 -2.23
N ARG A 172 -19.65 14.98 -3.15
CA ARG A 172 -19.39 13.55 -2.95
C ARG A 172 -17.90 13.32 -2.85
N SER A 173 -17.48 12.28 -2.12
CA SER A 173 -16.06 11.97 -1.97
C SER A 173 -15.77 10.48 -2.18
N GLU A 174 -14.62 10.18 -2.78
CA GLU A 174 -14.08 8.84 -2.94
C GLU A 174 -12.64 8.80 -2.39
N LEU A 175 -12.38 7.86 -1.48
CA LEU A 175 -11.04 7.66 -0.90
C LEU A 175 -10.27 6.64 -1.74
N ARG A 176 -9.10 7.05 -2.22
CA ARG A 176 -8.15 6.23 -2.95
C ARG A 176 -6.82 6.19 -2.22
N LEU A 177 -6.09 5.11 -2.40
CA LEU A 177 -4.86 4.86 -1.68
C LEU A 177 -3.77 4.38 -2.62
N GLU A 178 -2.69 5.14 -2.70
CA GLU A 178 -1.60 4.92 -3.65
C GLU A 178 -0.27 4.74 -2.93
N LYS A 179 0.56 3.83 -3.45
CA LYS A 179 1.96 3.71 -3.04
C LYS A 179 2.75 4.69 -3.91
N VAL A 180 3.48 5.59 -3.27
CA VAL A 180 4.31 6.59 -3.96
C VAL A 180 5.77 6.15 -3.91
N GLN A 181 6.60 6.69 -4.79
CA GLN A 181 8.05 6.53 -4.67
C GLN A 181 8.61 7.58 -3.70
N GLU A 182 9.81 7.33 -3.15
CA GLU A 182 10.41 8.22 -2.15
C GLU A 182 10.80 9.59 -2.74
N ASP A 183 11.10 9.65 -4.04
CA ASP A 183 11.35 10.86 -4.81
C ASP A 183 10.07 11.65 -5.16
N GLU A 184 8.89 11.04 -4.99
CA GLU A 184 7.59 11.68 -5.11
C GLU A 184 7.08 12.23 -3.76
N LEU A 185 7.83 12.02 -2.67
CA LEU A 185 7.60 12.71 -1.41
C LEU A 185 8.23 14.12 -1.48
N PRO A 186 7.42 15.19 -1.48
CA PRO A 186 7.92 16.57 -1.47
C PRO A 186 8.61 17.03 -0.17
#